data_AF-W0UE70-F1
#
_entry.id   AF-W0UE70-F1
#
_cell.length_a   1.000
_cell.length_b   1.000
_cell.length_c   1.000
_cell.angle_alpha   90.00
_cell.angle_beta   90.00
_cell.angle_gamma   90.00
#
_symmetry.space_group_name_H-M   'P 1'
#
loop_
_entity.id
_entity.type
_entity.pdbx_description
1 polymer ?
#
loop_
_entity_poly.entity_id
_entity_poly.type
_entity_poly.pdbx_seq_one_letter_code
_entity_poly.pdbx_strand_id
1 'polypeptide(L)'
;MDAYWKYQGEKERKLYAIVDAFQQNNGQFNVTDARYVQALKIFINGITELEYDSHRGFNMLAREFPGVGPRIAAQMQSLDELRHATTQIHTISQYAKYFTGMNEFPYQFDRAWYLSIPKSFFEDAVTSGPFEFIVAISFAFEYVLTNLAFMPWMSGAAFNGDMATVSFGFSAQSDEARHMTLGIEVIKFLLEQDPANVPLVQKWIDKWFWRGYRLLSLLATMMDYMLPQR
;
A
#
# COMPACT_ATOMS: atom_id res chain seq x y z
N MET A 1 -20.74 2.43 -10.76
CA MET A 1 -19.52 2.02 -11.47
C MET A 1 -19.04 3.07 -12.47
N ASP A 2 -19.92 3.67 -13.28
CA ASP A 2 -19.54 4.68 -14.30
C ASP A 2 -18.67 5.82 -13.78
N ALA A 3 -19.01 6.39 -12.62
CA ALA A 3 -18.20 7.45 -11.99
C ALA A 3 -16.80 6.96 -11.63
N TYR A 4 -16.67 5.76 -11.05
CA TYR A 4 -15.37 5.18 -10.71
C TYR A 4 -14.52 5.01 -11.98
N TRP A 5 -15.05 4.39 -13.03
CA TRP A 5 -14.32 4.22 -14.28
C TRP A 5 -13.92 5.55 -14.93
N LYS A 6 -14.81 6.56 -14.91
CA LYS A 6 -14.49 7.90 -15.43
C LYS A 6 -13.30 8.50 -14.70
N TYR A 7 -13.35 8.58 -13.37
CA TYR A 7 -12.29 9.22 -12.59
C TYR A 7 -10.99 8.41 -12.60
N GLN A 8 -11.07 7.09 -12.45
CA GLN A 8 -9.90 6.22 -12.52
C GLN A 8 -9.24 6.27 -13.91
N GLY A 9 -10.02 6.23 -14.99
CA GLY A 9 -9.49 6.34 -16.35
C GLY A 9 -8.75 7.65 -16.60
N GLU A 10 -9.26 8.77 -16.06
CA GLU A 10 -8.56 10.06 -16.16
C GLU A 10 -7.25 10.10 -15.36
N LYS A 11 -7.21 9.46 -14.19
CA LYS A 11 -6.00 9.33 -13.36
C LYS A 11 -4.94 8.50 -14.07
N GLU A 12 -5.31 7.32 -14.58
CA GLU A 12 -4.39 6.43 -15.29
C GLU A 12 -3.80 7.09 -16.53
N ARG A 13 -4.64 7.75 -17.35
CA ARG A 13 -4.15 8.46 -18.55
C ARG A 13 -3.07 9.49 -18.22
N LYS A 14 -3.22 10.24 -17.12
CA LYS A 14 -2.22 11.23 -16.69
C LYS A 14 -0.97 10.56 -16.11
N LEU A 15 -1.15 9.52 -15.28
CA LEU A 15 -0.04 8.78 -14.67
C LEU A 15 0.87 8.16 -15.74
N TYR A 16 0.30 7.41 -16.69
CA TYR A 16 1.11 6.75 -17.73
C TYR A 16 1.76 7.75 -18.68
N ALA A 17 1.13 8.90 -18.97
CA ALA A 17 1.80 9.96 -19.73
C ALA A 17 3.07 10.48 -19.03
N ILE A 18 3.05 10.57 -17.68
CA ILE A 18 4.23 10.97 -16.90
C ILE A 18 5.25 9.83 -16.85
N VAL A 19 4.82 8.58 -16.67
CA VAL A 19 5.73 7.41 -16.68
C VAL A 19 6.45 7.31 -18.03
N ASP A 20 5.74 7.45 -19.14
CA ASP A 20 6.33 7.42 -20.49
C ASP A 20 7.35 8.55 -20.67
N ALA A 21 7.00 9.78 -20.24
CA ALA A 21 7.92 10.92 -20.29
C ALA A 21 9.16 10.70 -19.40
N PHE A 22 8.98 10.13 -18.21
CA PHE A 22 10.07 9.78 -17.31
C PHE A 22 11.03 8.77 -17.96
N GLN A 23 10.48 7.73 -18.61
CA GLN A 23 11.27 6.74 -19.33
C GLN A 23 12.01 7.34 -20.53
N GLN A 24 11.31 8.14 -21.34
CA GLN A 24 11.86 8.77 -22.54
C GLN A 24 13.03 9.72 -22.21
N ASN A 25 12.96 10.41 -21.07
CA ASN A 25 13.95 11.42 -20.68
C ASN A 25 15.02 10.87 -19.71
N ASN A 26 15.12 9.55 -19.54
CA ASN A 26 16.05 8.92 -18.60
C ASN A 26 15.94 9.47 -17.16
N GLY A 27 14.72 9.72 -16.70
CA GLY A 27 14.45 10.37 -15.42
C GLY A 27 15.02 9.62 -14.21
N GLN A 28 15.29 8.32 -14.32
CA GLN A 28 15.91 7.52 -13.27
C GLN A 28 17.31 8.01 -12.85
N PHE A 29 17.99 8.80 -13.69
CA PHE A 29 19.29 9.38 -13.39
C PHE A 29 19.22 10.78 -12.79
N ASN A 30 18.02 11.36 -12.67
CA ASN A 30 17.80 12.69 -12.09
C ASN A 30 17.60 12.67 -10.56
N VAL A 31 17.63 11.48 -9.94
CA VAL A 31 17.57 11.36 -8.49
C VAL A 31 18.81 11.94 -7.83
N THR A 32 18.68 12.39 -6.58
CA THR A 32 19.75 13.09 -5.84
C THR A 32 21.04 12.29 -5.69
N ASP A 33 20.94 10.99 -5.51
CA ASP A 33 22.07 10.05 -5.38
C ASP A 33 21.57 8.62 -5.64
N ALA A 34 22.40 7.75 -6.22
CA ALA A 34 22.03 6.35 -6.48
C ALA A 34 21.68 5.57 -5.19
N ARG A 35 22.12 6.03 -4.01
CA ARG A 35 21.70 5.50 -2.69
C ARG A 35 20.19 5.55 -2.49
N TYR A 36 19.50 6.54 -3.06
CA TYR A 36 18.03 6.63 -3.01
C TYR A 36 17.36 5.36 -3.55
N VAL A 37 17.95 4.72 -4.58
CA VAL A 37 17.39 3.51 -5.20
C VAL A 37 17.31 2.34 -4.21
N GLN A 38 18.07 2.34 -3.11
CA GLN A 38 17.90 1.33 -2.05
C GLN A 38 16.52 1.39 -1.41
N ALA A 39 15.94 2.58 -1.28
CA ALA A 39 14.56 2.76 -0.82
C ALA A 39 13.60 2.07 -1.82
N LEU A 40 13.73 2.32 -3.12
CA LEU A 40 12.87 1.69 -4.14
C LEU A 40 12.97 0.16 -4.15
N LYS A 41 14.13 -0.42 -3.81
CA LYS A 41 14.28 -1.87 -3.67
C LYS A 41 13.46 -2.41 -2.51
N ILE A 42 13.46 -1.75 -1.35
CA ILE A 42 12.58 -2.15 -0.24
C ILE A 42 11.11 -2.02 -0.63
N PHE A 43 10.77 -0.96 -1.36
CA PHE A 43 9.41 -0.74 -1.81
C PHE A 43 8.89 -1.85 -2.73
N ILE A 44 9.58 -2.11 -3.84
CA ILE A 44 9.12 -3.13 -4.82
C ILE A 44 9.18 -4.55 -4.27
N ASN A 45 10.20 -4.89 -3.48
CA ASN A 45 10.34 -6.24 -2.93
C ASN A 45 9.48 -6.47 -1.68
N GLY A 46 9.03 -5.43 -1.00
CA GLY A 46 8.39 -5.55 0.31
C GLY A 46 6.98 -4.97 0.42
N ILE A 47 6.68 -3.87 -0.27
CA ILE A 47 5.40 -3.15 -0.18
C ILE A 47 4.48 -3.52 -1.33
N THR A 48 5.00 -3.62 -2.55
CA THR A 48 4.16 -3.89 -3.74
C THR A 48 3.41 -5.22 -3.67
N GLU A 49 3.99 -6.25 -3.08
CA GLU A 49 3.30 -7.52 -2.84
C GLU A 49 2.22 -7.40 -1.75
N LEU A 50 2.34 -6.47 -0.81
CA LEU A 50 1.29 -6.21 0.18
C LEU A 50 0.05 -5.61 -0.47
N GLU A 51 0.20 -4.75 -1.48
CA GLU A 51 -0.94 -4.25 -2.25
C GLU A 51 -1.65 -5.41 -2.97
N TYR A 52 -0.89 -6.34 -3.55
CA TYR A 52 -1.46 -7.49 -4.22
C TYR A 52 -2.15 -8.46 -3.24
N ASP A 53 -1.58 -8.68 -2.05
CA ASP A 53 -2.24 -9.47 -1.00
C ASP A 53 -3.45 -8.74 -0.41
N SER A 54 -3.43 -7.41 -0.30
CA SER A 54 -4.57 -6.58 0.09
C SER A 54 -5.72 -6.75 -0.90
N HIS A 55 -5.45 -6.66 -2.21
CA HIS A 55 -6.40 -6.96 -3.28
C HIS A 55 -7.07 -8.33 -3.08
N ARG A 56 -6.28 -9.37 -2.81
CA ARG A 56 -6.79 -10.73 -2.60
C ARG A 56 -7.64 -10.83 -1.33
N GLY A 57 -7.20 -10.23 -0.24
CA GLY A 57 -7.94 -10.20 1.03
C GLY A 57 -9.29 -9.49 0.89
N PHE A 58 -9.32 -8.31 0.26
CA PHE A 58 -10.57 -7.58 0.02
C PHE A 58 -11.49 -8.31 -0.97
N ASN A 59 -10.96 -9.04 -1.95
CA ASN A 59 -11.78 -9.93 -2.78
C ASN A 59 -12.46 -11.05 -1.97
N MET A 60 -11.78 -11.61 -0.97
CA MET A 60 -12.39 -12.57 -0.06
C MET A 60 -13.50 -11.91 0.75
N LEU A 61 -13.24 -10.73 1.34
CA LEU A 61 -14.26 -9.99 2.09
C LEU A 61 -15.50 -9.63 1.26
N ALA A 62 -15.27 -9.21 0.02
CA ALA A 62 -16.32 -8.92 -0.95
C ALA A 62 -17.26 -10.10 -1.20
N ARG A 63 -16.79 -11.34 -0.98
CA ARG A 63 -17.62 -12.53 -1.05
C ARG A 63 -18.24 -12.90 0.30
N GLU A 64 -17.50 -12.76 1.39
CA GLU A 64 -17.90 -13.28 2.70
C GLU A 64 -18.88 -12.37 3.46
N PHE A 65 -18.84 -11.04 3.27
CA PHE A 65 -19.76 -10.18 4.00
C PHE A 65 -21.22 -10.34 3.54
N PRO A 66 -22.18 -10.47 4.47
CA PRO A 66 -23.60 -10.62 4.14
C PRO A 66 -24.26 -9.28 3.73
N GLY A 67 -23.71 -8.14 4.17
CA GLY A 67 -24.21 -6.81 3.81
C GLY A 67 -23.80 -6.37 2.41
N VAL A 68 -24.74 -5.86 1.61
CA VAL A 68 -24.47 -5.37 0.24
C VAL A 68 -23.47 -4.21 0.24
N GLY A 69 -23.64 -3.24 1.15
CA GLY A 69 -22.76 -2.07 1.25
C GLY A 69 -21.29 -2.44 1.51
N PRO A 70 -20.97 -3.19 2.59
CA PRO A 70 -19.61 -3.67 2.86
C PRO A 70 -19.00 -4.49 1.73
N ARG A 71 -19.81 -5.32 1.03
CA ARG A 71 -19.32 -6.07 -0.14
C ARG A 71 -18.86 -5.15 -1.26
N ILE A 72 -19.68 -4.15 -1.62
CA ILE A 72 -19.32 -3.19 -2.67
C ILE A 72 -18.07 -2.42 -2.26
N ALA A 73 -18.00 -1.93 -1.01
CA ALA A 73 -16.81 -1.22 -0.52
C ALA A 73 -15.54 -2.08 -0.64
N ALA A 74 -15.60 -3.35 -0.23
CA ALA A 74 -14.48 -4.29 -0.37
C ALA A 74 -14.12 -4.57 -1.84
N GLN A 75 -15.09 -4.66 -2.76
CA GLN A 75 -14.82 -4.81 -4.20
C GLN A 75 -14.12 -3.58 -4.77
N MET A 76 -14.56 -2.38 -4.40
CA MET A 76 -13.94 -1.13 -4.86
C MET A 76 -12.51 -1.03 -4.35
N GLN A 77 -12.29 -1.32 -3.07
CA GLN A 77 -10.96 -1.31 -2.50
C GLN A 77 -10.07 -2.36 -3.15
N SER A 78 -10.54 -3.61 -3.30
CA SER A 78 -9.80 -4.65 -4.02
C SER A 78 -9.31 -4.19 -5.40
N LEU A 79 -10.14 -3.48 -6.17
CA LEU A 79 -9.72 -2.92 -7.47
C LEU A 79 -8.67 -1.81 -7.33
N ASP A 80 -8.79 -0.96 -6.32
CA ASP A 80 -7.81 0.07 -6.00
C ASP A 80 -6.45 -0.56 -5.61
N GLU A 81 -6.44 -1.62 -4.80
CA GLU A 81 -5.20 -2.30 -4.39
C GLU A 81 -4.50 -3.01 -5.57
N LEU A 82 -5.28 -3.62 -6.49
CA LEU A 82 -4.71 -4.18 -7.72
C LEU A 82 -4.10 -3.08 -8.60
N ARG A 83 -4.75 -1.92 -8.65
CA ARG A 83 -4.24 -0.74 -9.34
C ARG A 83 -2.94 -0.27 -8.68
N HIS A 84 -2.85 -0.23 -7.36
CA HIS A 84 -1.62 0.14 -6.65
C HIS A 84 -0.49 -0.82 -6.97
N ALA A 85 -0.70 -2.14 -6.81
CA ALA A 85 0.29 -3.15 -7.14
C ALA A 85 0.84 -2.97 -8.58
N THR A 86 -0.05 -2.87 -9.56
CA THR A 86 0.34 -2.78 -10.97
C THR A 86 1.01 -1.45 -11.32
N THR A 87 0.50 -0.32 -10.81
CA THR A 87 1.10 0.99 -11.08
C THR A 87 2.46 1.15 -10.40
N GLN A 88 2.66 0.58 -9.21
CA GLN A 88 3.97 0.53 -8.54
C GLN A 88 5.00 -0.27 -9.35
N ILE A 89 4.61 -1.43 -9.91
CA ILE A 89 5.48 -2.21 -10.81
C ILE A 89 5.87 -1.36 -12.02
N HIS A 90 4.90 -0.69 -12.65
CA HIS A 90 5.15 0.09 -13.86
C HIS A 90 6.00 1.34 -13.60
N THR A 91 5.80 2.04 -12.49
CA THR A 91 6.60 3.23 -12.13
C THR A 91 8.05 2.86 -11.81
N ILE A 92 8.27 1.70 -11.18
CA ILE A 92 9.62 1.21 -10.84
C ILE A 92 10.30 0.47 -12.01
N SER A 93 9.53 0.03 -13.01
CA SER A 93 10.03 -0.76 -14.15
C SER A 93 11.25 -0.13 -14.86
N GLN A 94 11.31 1.20 -14.93
CA GLN A 94 12.44 1.90 -15.52
C GLN A 94 13.71 1.79 -14.67
N TYR A 95 13.60 1.95 -13.35
CA TYR A 95 14.74 1.75 -12.45
C TYR A 95 15.28 0.32 -12.54
N ALA A 96 14.40 -0.68 -12.65
CA ALA A 96 14.76 -2.10 -12.76
C ALA A 96 15.65 -2.42 -13.98
N LYS A 97 15.59 -1.62 -15.05
CA LYS A 97 16.47 -1.75 -16.23
C LYS A 97 17.92 -1.33 -15.96
N TYR A 98 18.14 -0.44 -15.00
CA TYR A 98 19.46 0.20 -14.77
C TYR A 98 20.07 -0.13 -13.41
N PHE A 99 19.28 -0.59 -12.45
CA PHE A 99 19.73 -0.90 -11.09
C PHE A 99 19.34 -2.33 -10.71
N THR A 100 20.23 -3.01 -9.99
CA THR A 100 20.03 -4.41 -9.57
C THR A 100 19.11 -4.53 -8.34
N GLY A 101 18.58 -5.73 -8.13
CA GLY A 101 17.83 -6.07 -6.92
C GLY A 101 16.32 -5.82 -6.98
N MET A 102 15.75 -5.65 -8.17
CA MET A 102 14.30 -5.43 -8.36
C MET A 102 13.65 -6.44 -9.33
N ASN A 103 14.42 -7.22 -10.08
CA ASN A 103 13.91 -8.06 -11.17
C ASN A 103 13.28 -9.39 -10.71
N GLU A 104 13.43 -9.76 -9.44
CA GLU A 104 12.94 -11.02 -8.87
C GLU A 104 12.01 -10.77 -7.69
N PHE A 105 11.32 -9.62 -7.66
CA PHE A 105 10.63 -9.15 -6.46
C PHE A 105 9.58 -10.13 -5.89
N PRO A 106 8.74 -10.83 -6.68
CA PRO A 106 7.80 -11.80 -6.10
C PRO A 106 8.55 -13.00 -5.51
N TYR A 107 9.62 -13.44 -6.17
CA TYR A 107 10.44 -14.55 -5.70
C TYR A 107 11.16 -14.21 -4.40
N GLN A 108 11.67 -12.97 -4.29
CA GLN A 108 12.36 -12.47 -3.11
C GLN A 108 11.40 -12.27 -1.94
N PHE A 109 10.22 -11.69 -2.16
CA PHE A 109 9.21 -11.49 -1.10
C PHE A 109 8.91 -12.78 -0.33
N ASP A 110 8.86 -13.90 -1.05
CA ASP A 110 8.62 -15.22 -0.47
C ASP A 110 9.78 -15.84 0.32
N ARG A 111 11.02 -15.37 0.13
CA ARG A 111 12.24 -16.12 0.51
C ARG A 111 13.29 -15.32 1.26
N ALA A 112 13.40 -14.01 0.99
CA ALA A 112 14.40 -13.19 1.66
C ALA A 112 13.98 -12.98 3.13
N TRP A 113 14.92 -13.19 4.05
CA TRP A 113 14.65 -13.22 5.49
C TRP A 113 13.96 -11.95 6.01
N TYR A 114 14.37 -10.76 5.55
CA TYR A 114 13.79 -9.51 6.05
C TYR A 114 12.42 -9.22 5.42
N LEU A 115 12.12 -9.82 4.26
CA LEU A 115 10.82 -9.73 3.60
C LEU A 115 9.78 -10.65 4.26
N SER A 116 10.21 -11.57 5.13
CA SER A 116 9.29 -12.29 6.02
C SER A 116 8.58 -11.34 6.99
N ILE A 117 9.10 -10.14 7.24
CA ILE A 117 8.47 -9.13 8.11
C ILE A 117 7.16 -8.63 7.49
N PRO A 118 7.16 -7.98 6.30
CA PRO A 118 5.92 -7.56 5.63
C PRO A 118 5.05 -8.76 5.26
N LYS A 119 5.64 -9.84 4.73
CA LYS A 119 4.89 -11.04 4.36
C LYS A 119 4.10 -11.63 5.52
N SER A 120 4.74 -11.88 6.67
CA SER A 120 4.06 -12.46 7.83
C SER A 120 3.02 -11.53 8.46
N PHE A 121 3.12 -10.22 8.25
CA PHE A 121 2.10 -9.26 8.68
C PHE A 121 0.81 -9.45 7.86
N PHE A 122 0.93 -9.46 6.53
CA PHE A 122 -0.22 -9.64 5.65
C PHE A 122 -0.77 -11.07 5.68
N GLU A 123 0.08 -12.10 5.74
CA GLU A 123 -0.37 -13.49 5.89
C GLU A 123 -1.19 -13.73 7.17
N ASP A 124 -0.80 -13.11 8.31
CA ASP A 124 -1.62 -13.15 9.53
C ASP A 124 -2.98 -12.48 9.30
N ALA A 125 -3.03 -11.37 8.56
CA ALA A 125 -4.29 -10.68 8.28
C ALA A 125 -5.18 -11.52 7.34
N VAL A 126 -4.68 -11.97 6.19
CA VAL A 126 -5.49 -12.69 5.18
C VAL A 126 -5.94 -14.08 5.64
N THR A 127 -5.23 -14.69 6.59
CA THR A 127 -5.62 -15.98 7.19
C THR A 127 -6.54 -15.81 8.39
N SER A 128 -6.76 -14.58 8.87
CA SER A 128 -7.73 -14.30 9.94
C SER A 128 -9.18 -14.35 9.43
N GLY A 129 -10.13 -14.17 10.36
CA GLY A 129 -11.54 -14.03 9.98
C GLY A 129 -11.85 -12.68 9.31
N PRO A 130 -12.97 -12.55 8.59
CA PRO A 130 -13.26 -11.36 7.79
C PRO A 130 -13.34 -10.05 8.61
N PHE A 131 -13.79 -10.15 9.86
CA PHE A 131 -13.85 -9.00 10.77
C PHE A 131 -12.48 -8.62 11.36
N GLU A 132 -11.61 -9.61 11.60
CA GLU A 132 -10.25 -9.31 12.04
C GLU A 132 -9.44 -8.69 10.89
N PHE A 133 -9.54 -9.24 9.67
CA PHE A 133 -8.87 -8.69 8.49
C PHE A 133 -9.23 -7.22 8.26
N ILE A 134 -10.53 -6.87 8.29
CA ILE A 134 -10.94 -5.48 8.01
C ILE A 134 -10.53 -4.52 9.13
N VAL A 135 -10.43 -4.99 10.38
CA VAL A 135 -9.86 -4.19 11.49
C VAL A 135 -8.34 -4.06 11.34
N ALA A 136 -7.66 -5.12 10.91
CA ALA A 136 -6.22 -5.15 10.69
C ALA A 136 -5.78 -4.19 9.58
N ILE A 137 -6.40 -4.32 8.40
CA ILE A 137 -5.99 -3.60 7.20
C ILE A 137 -6.69 -2.25 7.13
N SER A 138 -8.03 -2.19 7.03
CA SER A 138 -8.72 -0.91 6.84
C SER A 138 -8.58 0.04 8.03
N PHE A 139 -8.76 -0.45 9.27
CA PHE A 139 -8.68 0.44 10.44
C PHE A 139 -7.24 0.65 10.94
N ALA A 140 -6.54 -0.41 11.34
CA ALA A 140 -5.23 -0.25 11.97
C ALA A 140 -4.17 0.20 10.96
N PHE A 141 -4.10 -0.39 9.77
CA PHE A 141 -3.07 -0.04 8.79
C PHE A 141 -3.45 1.20 7.96
N GLU A 142 -4.59 1.18 7.27
CA GLU A 142 -4.96 2.19 6.27
C GLU A 142 -5.61 3.45 6.85
N TYR A 143 -6.00 3.45 8.13
CA TYR A 143 -6.49 4.64 8.81
C TYR A 143 -5.53 5.15 9.87
N VAL A 144 -5.17 4.32 10.87
CA VAL A 144 -4.33 4.75 11.99
C VAL A 144 -2.86 4.93 11.59
N LEU A 145 -2.30 4.00 10.82
CA LEU A 145 -0.87 3.96 10.51
C LEU A 145 -0.51 4.48 9.10
N THR A 146 -1.49 4.68 8.21
CA THR A 146 -1.25 4.92 6.77
C THR A 146 -0.33 6.10 6.51
N ASN A 147 -0.46 7.20 7.26
CA ASN A 147 0.38 8.37 7.04
C ASN A 147 1.84 8.12 7.39
N LEU A 148 2.13 7.21 8.32
CA LEU A 148 3.50 6.79 8.63
C LEU A 148 4.05 5.86 7.54
N ALA A 149 3.18 5.24 6.74
CA ALA A 149 3.57 4.40 5.62
C ALA A 149 3.73 5.21 4.33
N PHE A 150 2.68 5.91 3.93
CA PHE A 150 2.57 6.61 2.65
C PHE A 150 3.47 7.84 2.56
N MET A 151 3.45 8.71 3.59
CA MET A 151 4.13 10.00 3.49
C MET A 151 5.65 9.88 3.32
N PRO A 152 6.38 9.04 4.08
CA PRO A 152 7.83 8.93 3.92
C PRO A 152 8.27 8.49 2.53
N TRP A 153 7.50 7.62 1.86
CA TRP A 153 7.78 7.20 0.50
C TRP A 153 7.53 8.34 -0.50
N MET A 154 6.35 8.96 -0.44
CA MET A 154 5.93 9.94 -1.45
C MET A 154 6.64 11.28 -1.30
N SER A 155 6.83 11.77 -0.06
CA SER A 155 7.64 12.96 0.17
C SER A 155 9.13 12.67 -0.08
N GLY A 156 9.63 11.50 0.34
CA GLY A 156 11.01 11.09 0.09
C GLY A 156 11.33 11.07 -1.40
N ALA A 157 10.42 10.56 -2.23
CA ALA A 157 10.52 10.65 -3.69
C ALA A 157 10.60 12.10 -4.20
N ALA A 158 9.72 12.98 -3.71
CA ALA A 158 9.70 14.39 -4.09
C ALA A 158 11.02 15.11 -3.74
N PHE A 159 11.53 14.93 -2.52
CA PHE A 159 12.79 15.53 -2.06
C PHE A 159 14.02 14.96 -2.78
N ASN A 160 13.93 13.75 -3.32
CA ASN A 160 15.05 13.06 -3.96
C ASN A 160 14.95 13.00 -5.49
N GLY A 161 14.05 13.76 -6.12
CA GLY A 161 13.98 13.90 -7.57
C GLY A 161 13.31 12.75 -8.32
N ASP A 162 12.62 11.85 -7.62
CA ASP A 162 11.92 10.73 -8.25
C ASP A 162 10.51 11.12 -8.70
N MET A 163 10.43 11.56 -9.96
CA MET A 163 9.19 11.99 -10.59
C MET A 163 8.18 10.84 -10.79
N ALA A 164 8.64 9.60 -10.97
CA ALA A 164 7.76 8.46 -11.20
C ALA A 164 7.00 8.09 -9.92
N THR A 165 7.72 7.91 -8.81
CA THR A 165 7.12 7.54 -7.52
C THR A 165 6.26 8.66 -6.95
N VAL A 166 6.68 9.93 -7.05
CA VAL A 166 5.85 11.05 -6.57
C VAL A 166 4.52 11.16 -7.35
N SER A 167 4.55 10.88 -8.66
CA SER A 167 3.36 10.92 -9.50
C SER A 167 2.39 9.77 -9.19
N PHE A 168 2.92 8.58 -8.89
CA PHE A 168 2.13 7.49 -8.30
C PHE A 168 1.46 7.96 -7.00
N GLY A 169 2.23 8.53 -6.07
CA GLY A 169 1.71 9.03 -4.80
C GLY A 169 0.56 10.01 -4.97
N PHE A 170 0.72 11.05 -5.80
CA PHE A 170 -0.37 11.98 -6.09
C PHE A 170 -1.59 11.31 -6.74
N SER A 171 -1.36 10.30 -7.58
CA SER A 171 -2.44 9.52 -8.16
C SER A 171 -3.16 8.67 -7.11
N ALA A 172 -2.46 8.04 -6.18
CA ALA A 172 -3.07 7.16 -5.18
C ALA A 172 -3.85 7.91 -4.08
N GLN A 173 -3.53 9.18 -3.79
CA GLN A 173 -4.13 9.94 -2.68
C GLN A 173 -5.66 9.91 -2.60
N SER A 174 -6.37 10.01 -3.72
CA SER A 174 -7.83 9.98 -3.69
C SER A 174 -8.42 8.58 -3.50
N ASP A 175 -7.63 7.53 -3.72
CA ASP A 175 -7.97 6.16 -3.33
C ASP A 175 -7.78 5.98 -1.83
N GLU A 176 -6.61 6.38 -1.31
CA GLU A 176 -6.32 6.37 0.13
C GLU A 176 -7.35 7.14 0.96
N ALA A 177 -7.87 8.25 0.45
CA ALA A 177 -8.96 8.98 1.11
C ALA A 177 -10.23 8.13 1.28
N ARG A 178 -10.54 7.25 0.30
CA ARG A 178 -11.65 6.29 0.41
C ARG A 178 -11.30 5.15 1.37
N HIS A 179 -10.07 4.67 1.35
CA HIS A 179 -9.59 3.59 2.23
C HIS A 179 -9.64 4.02 3.70
N MET A 180 -9.16 5.23 4.00
CA MET A 180 -9.28 5.85 5.32
C MET A 180 -10.74 5.98 5.77
N THR A 181 -11.64 6.40 4.86
CA THR A 181 -13.08 6.50 5.15
C THR A 181 -13.68 5.12 5.46
N LEU A 182 -13.31 4.09 4.71
CA LEU A 182 -13.73 2.72 4.99
C LEU A 182 -13.24 2.28 6.38
N GLY A 183 -11.97 2.50 6.69
CA GLY A 183 -11.36 2.13 7.98
C GLY A 183 -12.10 2.68 9.19
N ILE A 184 -12.40 3.99 9.17
CA ILE A 184 -13.09 4.63 10.30
C ILE A 184 -14.57 4.23 10.40
N GLU A 185 -15.25 3.99 9.28
CA GLU A 185 -16.66 3.57 9.32
C GLU A 185 -16.81 2.11 9.74
N VAL A 186 -15.86 1.24 9.39
CA VAL A 186 -15.83 -0.17 9.82
C VAL A 186 -15.72 -0.28 11.34
N ILE A 187 -14.81 0.47 11.97
CA ILE A 187 -14.62 0.34 13.43
C ILE A 187 -15.85 0.83 14.19
N LYS A 188 -16.46 1.94 13.76
CA LYS A 188 -17.69 2.47 14.35
C LYS A 188 -18.82 1.46 14.20
N PHE A 189 -19.01 0.95 12.97
CA PHE A 189 -20.04 -0.05 12.68
C PHE A 189 -19.92 -1.26 13.63
N LEU A 190 -18.73 -1.86 13.75
CA LEU A 190 -18.52 -3.03 14.60
C LEU A 190 -18.80 -2.75 16.08
N LEU A 191 -18.37 -1.60 16.60
CA LEU A 191 -18.57 -1.22 18.00
C LEU A 191 -20.04 -0.91 18.32
N GLU A 192 -20.80 -0.40 17.35
CA GLU A 192 -22.22 -0.06 17.52
C GLU A 192 -23.17 -1.25 17.32
N GLN A 193 -22.74 -2.32 16.64
CA GLN A 193 -23.61 -3.48 16.39
C GLN A 193 -23.97 -4.26 17.67
N ASP A 194 -22.99 -4.48 18.56
CA ASP A 194 -23.18 -5.25 19.78
C ASP A 194 -22.10 -4.87 20.83
N PRO A 195 -22.47 -4.57 22.09
CA PRO A 195 -21.51 -4.31 23.17
C PRO A 195 -20.47 -5.42 23.38
N ALA A 196 -20.81 -6.68 23.07
CA ALA A 196 -19.89 -7.81 23.15
C ALA A 196 -18.75 -7.73 22.12
N ASN A 197 -18.89 -6.91 21.07
CA ASN A 197 -17.82 -6.69 20.09
C ASN A 197 -16.67 -5.86 20.67
N VAL A 198 -16.94 -4.97 21.62
CA VAL A 198 -15.94 -4.05 22.19
C VAL A 198 -14.67 -4.78 22.68
N PRO A 199 -14.73 -5.82 23.53
CA PRO A 199 -13.53 -6.52 23.98
C PRO A 199 -12.79 -7.27 22.85
N LEU A 200 -13.52 -7.77 21.84
CA LEU A 200 -12.91 -8.44 20.69
C LEU A 200 -12.15 -7.44 19.80
N VAL A 201 -12.80 -6.33 19.49
CA VAL A 201 -12.22 -5.23 18.71
C VAL A 201 -11.02 -4.63 19.42
N GLN A 202 -11.09 -4.39 20.74
CA GLN A 202 -9.94 -3.91 21.51
C GLN A 202 -8.73 -4.85 21.39
N LYS A 203 -8.95 -6.17 21.52
CA LYS A 203 -7.88 -7.16 21.35
C LYS A 203 -7.25 -7.08 19.95
N TRP A 204 -8.04 -6.88 18.91
CA TRP A 204 -7.53 -6.70 17.55
C TRP A 204 -6.77 -5.39 17.39
N ILE A 205 -7.25 -4.28 17.95
CA ILE A 205 -6.53 -3.00 17.94
C ILE A 205 -5.15 -3.16 18.59
N ASP A 206 -5.09 -3.78 19.77
CA ASP A 206 -3.82 -4.00 20.48
C ASP A 206 -2.85 -4.84 19.64
N LYS A 207 -3.33 -5.95 19.05
CA LYS A 207 -2.55 -6.83 18.17
C LYS A 207 -2.02 -6.05 16.95
N TRP A 208 -2.91 -5.40 16.21
CA TRP A 208 -2.60 -4.84 14.90
C TRP A 208 -1.86 -3.51 14.96
N PHE A 209 -2.07 -2.72 16.02
CA PHE A 209 -1.18 -1.61 16.34
C PHE A 209 0.25 -2.10 16.53
N TRP A 210 0.47 -3.15 17.34
CA TRP A 210 1.82 -3.62 17.63
C TRP A 210 2.49 -4.29 16.42
N ARG A 211 1.75 -5.13 15.68
CA ARG A 211 2.26 -5.73 14.44
C ARG A 211 2.59 -4.64 13.40
N GLY A 212 1.73 -3.64 13.25
CA GLY A 212 1.94 -2.53 12.32
C GLY A 212 3.12 -1.66 12.73
N TYR A 213 3.24 -1.32 14.01
CA TYR A 213 4.40 -0.59 14.54
C TYR A 213 5.73 -1.32 14.27
N ARG A 214 5.76 -2.65 14.40
CA ARG A 214 6.94 -3.45 14.06
C ARG A 214 7.24 -3.44 12.56
N LEU A 215 6.22 -3.55 11.71
CA LEU A 215 6.38 -3.42 10.26
C LEU A 215 6.98 -2.04 9.87
N LEU A 216 6.48 -0.95 10.48
CA LEU A 216 6.93 0.41 10.23
C LEU A 216 8.40 0.67 10.59
N SER A 217 9.07 -0.21 11.34
CA SER A 217 10.51 -0.09 11.61
C SER A 217 11.37 -0.19 10.33
N LEU A 218 10.90 -0.92 9.31
CA LEU A 218 11.54 -0.93 7.98
C LEU A 218 11.49 0.46 7.34
N LEU A 219 10.36 1.16 7.47
CA LEU A 219 10.16 2.48 6.91
C LEU A 219 10.93 3.55 7.68
N ALA A 220 11.01 3.44 9.00
CA ALA A 220 11.86 4.30 9.83
C ALA A 220 13.33 4.22 9.39
N THR A 221 13.83 3.01 9.14
CA THR A 221 15.20 2.82 8.63
C THR A 221 15.38 3.42 7.23
N MET A 222 14.39 3.26 6.36
CA MET A 222 14.42 3.83 5.01
C MET A 222 14.49 5.36 5.06
N MET A 223 13.59 6.01 5.80
CA MET A 223 13.52 7.47 5.79
C MET A 223 14.74 8.15 6.44
N ASP A 224 15.32 7.56 7.47
CA ASP A 224 16.45 8.16 8.19
C ASP A 224 17.80 7.96 7.47
N TYR A 225 17.94 6.85 6.72
CA TYR A 225 19.25 6.41 6.22
C TYR A 225 19.34 6.17 4.72
N MET A 226 18.22 5.95 4.02
CA MET A 226 18.22 5.62 2.58
C MET A 226 17.82 6.80 1.71
N LEU A 227 17.27 7.87 2.28
CA LEU A 227 16.96 9.13 1.60
C LEU A 227 18.14 10.10 1.72
N PRO A 228 18.85 10.45 0.63
CA PRO A 228 19.95 11.41 0.66
C PRO A 228 19.53 12.81 1.12
N GLN A 229 18.36 13.27 0.68
CA GLN A 229 17.70 14.49 1.17
C GLN A 229 16.54 14.08 2.07
N ARG A 230 16.52 14.65 3.28
CA ARG A 230 15.55 14.38 4.35
C ARG A 230 14.48 15.44 4.42
#